data_AF-A0A5D0MQ88-F1
#
_entry.id   AF-A0A5D0MQ88-F1
#
_cell.length_a   1.000
_cell.length_b   1.000
_cell.length_c   1.000
_cell.angle_alpha   90.00
_cell.angle_beta   90.00
_cell.angle_gamma   90.00
#
_symmetry.space_group_name_H-M   'P 1'
#
loop_
_entity.id
_entity.type
_entity.pdbx_description
1 polymer ?
#
loop_
_entity_poly.entity_id
_entity_poly.type
_entity_poly.pdbx_seq_one_letter_code
_entity_poly.pdbx_strand_id
1 'polypeptide(L)'
;MNSTEVYVLLSIVVNKGKYETIREWEKRIGVGKAIINRSVRSLIKSKLVLETPIKNKNSKSSSYVPFYNNVEKFLLNGFPFVFPAEKGKVVRGVLTGIDASSLKSSFVDDDYPSVWPHHEGTVKGYKVDPLHKSIPGLVIEEKLEDDLYEMLALLDVLRTGKKREVDAAEKKLREIIKNYAK
;
A
#
# COMPACT_ATOMS: atom_id res chain seq x y z
N MET A 1 -13.42 -7.85 -1.60
CA MET A 1 -12.42 -6.78 -1.42
C MET A 1 -11.62 -6.68 -2.71
N ASN A 2 -11.29 -5.49 -3.21
CA ASN A 2 -10.49 -5.28 -4.44
C ASN A 2 -9.13 -4.62 -4.12
N SER A 3 -8.22 -4.56 -5.11
CA SER A 3 -6.85 -4.04 -4.91
C SER A 3 -6.82 -2.57 -4.47
N THR A 4 -7.73 -1.75 -5.01
CA THR A 4 -7.86 -0.34 -4.62
C THR A 4 -8.29 -0.19 -3.15
N GLU A 5 -9.13 -1.09 -2.64
CA GLU A 5 -9.51 -1.08 -1.22
C GLU A 5 -8.32 -1.38 -0.31
N VAL A 6 -7.37 -2.22 -0.74
CA VAL A 6 -6.12 -2.46 -0.01
C VAL A 6 -5.26 -1.20 -0.02
N TYR A 7 -5.14 -0.51 -1.15
CA TYR A 7 -4.41 0.76 -1.22
C TYR A 7 -5.02 1.83 -0.29
N VAL A 8 -6.35 1.94 -0.28
CA VAL A 8 -7.07 2.83 0.65
C VAL A 8 -6.81 2.41 2.10
N LEU A 9 -6.83 1.11 2.44
CA LEU A 9 -6.51 0.62 3.79
C LEU A 9 -5.11 1.04 4.24
N LEU A 10 -4.09 0.85 3.40
CA LEU A 10 -2.71 1.26 3.73
C LEU A 10 -2.62 2.77 3.97
N SER A 11 -3.33 3.57 3.17
CA SER A 11 -3.37 5.02 3.37
C SER A 11 -4.01 5.44 4.69
N ILE A 12 -4.93 4.64 5.25
CA ILE A 12 -5.50 4.86 6.60
C ILE A 12 -4.48 4.48 7.68
N VAL A 13 -3.77 3.36 7.50
CA VAL A 13 -2.70 2.92 8.41
C VAL A 13 -1.64 4.01 8.56
N VAL A 14 -1.13 4.52 7.43
CA VAL A 14 -0.09 5.56 7.39
C VAL A 14 -0.58 6.90 7.98
N ASN A 15 -1.87 7.21 7.86
CA ASN A 15 -2.44 8.45 8.38
C ASN A 15 -2.59 8.47 9.93
N LYS A 16 -2.31 7.37 10.65
CA LYS A 16 -2.24 7.30 12.14
C LYS A 16 -3.50 7.84 12.83
N GLY A 17 -4.68 7.61 12.26
CA GLY A 17 -5.96 8.07 12.82
C GLY A 17 -6.16 9.59 12.82
N LYS A 18 -5.26 10.36 12.18
CA LYS A 18 -5.43 11.80 12.00
C LYS A 18 -6.66 12.06 11.12
N TYR A 19 -7.38 13.12 11.44
CA TYR A 19 -8.47 13.55 10.59
C TYR A 19 -7.92 14.18 9.29
N GLU A 20 -8.45 13.73 8.17
CA GLU A 20 -8.31 14.38 6.87
C GLU A 20 -9.69 14.43 6.19
N THR A 21 -9.93 15.48 5.41
CA THR A 21 -11.13 15.56 4.58
C THR A 21 -11.03 14.61 3.38
N ILE A 22 -12.16 14.20 2.81
CA ILE A 22 -12.16 13.36 1.59
C ILE A 22 -11.41 14.03 0.43
N ARG A 23 -11.42 15.37 0.34
CA ARG A 23 -10.71 16.12 -0.70
C ARG A 23 -9.19 16.08 -0.49
N GLU A 24 -8.73 16.25 0.75
CA GLU A 24 -7.32 16.11 1.09
C GLU A 24 -6.85 14.68 0.83
N TRP A 25 -7.64 13.69 1.22
CA TRP A 25 -7.35 12.29 0.98
C TRP A 25 -7.26 11.96 -0.52
N GLU A 26 -8.21 12.43 -1.32
CA GLU A 26 -8.20 12.28 -2.79
C GLU A 26 -6.92 12.85 -3.41
N LYS A 27 -6.48 14.05 -2.96
CA LYS A 27 -5.23 14.65 -3.41
C LYS A 27 -4.01 13.84 -2.98
N ARG A 28 -4.02 13.28 -1.76
CA ARG A 28 -2.91 12.52 -1.17
C ARG A 28 -2.67 11.19 -1.88
N ILE A 29 -3.72 10.44 -2.21
CA ILE A 29 -3.59 9.08 -2.78
C ILE A 29 -3.96 8.97 -4.26
N GLY A 30 -4.51 10.02 -4.87
CA GLY A 30 -4.93 10.04 -6.27
C GLY A 30 -6.11 9.10 -6.57
N VAL A 31 -6.96 8.83 -5.57
CA VAL A 31 -8.14 7.98 -5.68
C VAL A 31 -9.39 8.84 -5.57
N GLY A 32 -10.31 8.69 -6.52
CA GLY A 32 -11.51 9.53 -6.57
C GLY A 32 -12.42 9.38 -5.34
N LYS A 33 -13.04 10.48 -4.91
CA LYS A 33 -13.92 10.54 -3.71
C LYS A 33 -14.95 9.40 -3.59
N ALA A 34 -15.53 8.98 -4.72
CA ALA A 34 -16.55 7.93 -4.73
C ALA A 34 -15.96 6.54 -4.43
N ILE A 35 -14.74 6.30 -4.90
CA ILE A 35 -13.99 5.07 -4.64
C ILE A 35 -13.51 5.05 -3.19
N ILE A 36 -13.00 6.16 -2.67
CA ILE A 36 -12.62 6.29 -1.25
C ILE A 36 -13.82 5.94 -0.36
N ASN A 37 -14.96 6.62 -0.54
CA ASN A 37 -16.15 6.38 0.28
C ASN A 37 -16.66 4.94 0.19
N ARG A 38 -16.65 4.34 -1.00
CA ARG A 38 -17.03 2.92 -1.17
C ARG A 38 -16.05 2.00 -0.45
N SER A 39 -14.76 2.25 -0.59
CA SER A 39 -13.70 1.45 0.02
C SER A 39 -13.77 1.49 1.53
N VAL A 40 -13.96 2.68 2.12
CA VAL A 40 -14.16 2.84 3.57
C VAL A 40 -15.32 1.99 4.07
N ARG A 41 -16.50 2.04 3.44
CA ARG A 41 -17.66 1.22 3.84
C ARG A 41 -17.35 -0.28 3.79
N SER A 42 -16.62 -0.70 2.76
CA SER A 42 -16.17 -2.09 2.60
C SER A 42 -15.20 -2.51 3.71
N LEU A 43 -14.22 -1.65 4.04
CA LEU A 43 -13.22 -1.88 5.09
C LEU A 43 -13.83 -1.90 6.51
N ILE A 44 -14.87 -1.10 6.74
CA ILE A 44 -15.66 -1.15 7.98
C ILE A 44 -16.42 -2.49 8.05
N LYS A 45 -17.10 -2.88 6.96
CA LYS A 45 -17.84 -4.15 6.88
C LYS A 45 -16.92 -5.37 7.10
N SER A 46 -15.68 -5.32 6.61
CA SER A 46 -14.69 -6.39 6.79
C SER A 46 -13.98 -6.35 8.15
N LYS A 47 -14.32 -5.39 9.04
CA LYS A 47 -13.69 -5.20 10.35
C LYS A 47 -12.19 -4.95 10.28
N LEU A 48 -11.71 -4.32 9.20
CA LEU A 48 -10.33 -3.87 9.07
C LEU A 48 -10.16 -2.43 9.60
N VAL A 49 -11.23 -1.65 9.58
CA VAL A 49 -11.24 -0.24 9.99
C VAL A 49 -12.44 0.03 10.89
N LEU A 50 -12.24 0.84 11.92
CA LEU A 50 -13.27 1.46 12.73
C LEU A 50 -13.47 2.91 12.28
N GLU A 51 -14.72 3.31 12.09
CA GLU A 51 -15.09 4.72 11.94
C GLU A 51 -15.34 5.34 13.32
N THR A 52 -14.62 6.43 13.62
CA THR A 52 -14.72 7.16 14.88
C THR A 52 -15.24 8.58 14.61
N PRO A 53 -16.45 8.93 15.05
CA PRO A 53 -16.99 10.27 14.89
C PRO A 53 -16.14 11.32 15.65
N ILE A 54 -15.92 12.48 15.04
CA ILE A 54 -15.15 13.58 15.64
C ILE A 54 -16.12 14.59 16.25
N LYS A 55 -16.09 14.71 17.59
CA LYS A 55 -17.07 15.48 18.36
C LYS A 55 -17.04 17.01 18.20
N ASN A 56 -16.07 17.58 17.49
CA ASN A 56 -15.81 19.04 17.46
C ASN A 56 -15.84 19.72 16.07
N LYS A 57 -16.21 19.02 14.99
CA LYS A 57 -16.39 19.63 13.66
C LYS A 57 -17.83 19.41 13.20
N ASN A 58 -18.43 20.46 12.65
CA ASN A 58 -19.78 20.49 12.09
C ASN A 58 -20.18 19.12 11.52
N SER A 59 -21.22 18.54 12.12
CA SER A 59 -21.85 17.24 11.87
C SER A 59 -21.39 16.48 10.60
N LYS A 60 -20.79 15.28 10.81
CA LYS A 60 -20.35 14.24 9.85
C LYS A 60 -18.85 14.14 9.51
N SER A 61 -17.96 14.66 10.34
CA SER A 61 -16.52 14.32 10.24
C SER A 61 -16.19 13.06 11.05
N SER A 62 -15.56 12.08 10.40
CA SER A 62 -15.08 10.86 11.05
C SER A 62 -13.58 10.68 10.81
N SER A 63 -12.86 10.16 11.79
CA SER A 63 -11.54 9.56 11.59
C SER A 63 -11.68 8.05 11.42
N TYR A 64 -10.69 7.44 10.78
CA TYR A 64 -10.66 6.01 10.52
C TYR A 64 -9.48 5.39 11.23
N VAL A 65 -9.73 4.42 12.09
CA VAL A 65 -8.72 3.77 12.92
C VAL A 65 -8.59 2.30 12.48
N PRO A 66 -7.40 1.82 12.08
CA PRO A 66 -7.21 0.42 11.73
C PRO A 66 -7.39 -0.50 12.93
N PHE A 67 -8.00 -1.66 12.70
CA PHE A 67 -7.86 -2.80 13.62
C PHE A 67 -6.54 -3.52 13.30
N TYR A 68 -5.43 -3.04 13.86
CA TYR A 68 -4.08 -3.48 13.50
C TYR A 68 -3.87 -5.00 13.50
N ASN A 69 -4.45 -5.73 14.47
CA ASN A 69 -4.39 -7.20 14.49
C ASN A 69 -5.09 -7.84 13.27
N ASN A 70 -6.21 -7.28 12.82
CA ASN A 70 -6.93 -7.80 11.65
C ASN A 70 -6.21 -7.42 10.35
N VAL A 71 -5.67 -6.19 10.30
CA VAL A 71 -4.85 -5.72 9.17
C VAL A 71 -3.60 -6.59 9.01
N GLU A 72 -2.86 -6.86 10.09
CA GLU A 72 -1.69 -7.76 10.05
C GLU A 72 -2.07 -9.15 9.53
N LYS A 73 -3.11 -9.76 10.12
CA LYS A 73 -3.57 -11.09 9.70
C LYS A 73 -3.94 -11.12 8.22
N PHE A 74 -4.66 -10.11 7.74
CA PHE A 74 -5.07 -10.00 6.35
C PHE A 74 -3.88 -9.77 5.41
N LEU A 75 -3.02 -8.78 5.69
CA LEU A 75 -1.89 -8.44 4.81
C LEU A 75 -0.86 -9.57 4.73
N LEU A 76 -0.60 -10.28 5.82
CA LEU A 76 0.39 -11.35 5.83
C LEU A 76 -0.15 -12.69 5.30
N ASN A 77 -1.38 -13.07 5.66
CA ASN A 77 -1.88 -14.42 5.41
C ASN A 77 -3.00 -14.49 4.35
N GLY A 78 -3.59 -13.36 3.97
CA GLY A 78 -4.70 -13.30 3.01
C GLY A 78 -4.32 -12.61 1.71
N PHE A 79 -3.71 -11.44 1.81
CA PHE A 79 -3.42 -10.57 0.67
C PHE A 79 -2.64 -11.26 -0.47
N PRO A 80 -1.55 -12.02 -0.23
CA PRO A 80 -0.79 -12.64 -1.31
C PRO A 80 -1.60 -13.64 -2.14
N PHE A 81 -2.59 -14.30 -1.51
CA PHE A 81 -3.43 -15.30 -2.15
C PHE A 81 -4.66 -14.71 -2.84
N VAL A 82 -5.19 -13.59 -2.33
CA VAL A 82 -6.37 -12.92 -2.89
C VAL A 82 -5.99 -11.96 -4.01
N PHE A 83 -4.78 -11.40 -3.97
CA PHE A 83 -4.25 -10.47 -4.96
C PHE A 83 -2.92 -10.97 -5.53
N PRO A 84 -2.87 -12.16 -6.16
CA PRO A 84 -1.63 -12.67 -6.72
C PRO A 84 -1.12 -11.72 -7.81
N ALA A 85 0.19 -11.65 -7.96
CA ALA A 85 0.84 -11.06 -9.12
C ALA A 85 2.10 -11.82 -9.47
N GLU A 86 2.53 -11.64 -10.71
CA GLU A 86 3.71 -12.29 -11.26
C GLU A 86 4.60 -11.24 -11.90
N LYS A 87 5.91 -11.52 -11.93
CA LYS A 87 6.88 -10.73 -12.70
C LYS A 87 6.58 -10.92 -14.20
N GLY A 88 6.15 -9.86 -14.86
CA GLY A 88 5.87 -9.83 -16.29
C GLY A 88 7.11 -9.49 -17.14
N LYS A 89 6.86 -9.13 -18.41
CA LYS A 89 7.92 -8.70 -19.33
C LYS A 89 8.72 -7.50 -18.79
N VAL A 90 9.95 -7.35 -19.28
CA VAL A 90 10.81 -6.21 -18.93
C VAL A 90 10.29 -4.94 -19.61
N VAL A 91 10.03 -3.91 -18.82
CA VAL A 91 9.49 -2.60 -19.26
C VAL A 91 10.21 -1.46 -18.53
N ARG A 92 9.92 -0.21 -18.94
CA ARG A 92 10.29 0.98 -18.17
C ARG A 92 9.23 1.28 -17.12
N GLY A 93 9.67 1.74 -15.95
CA GLY A 93 8.78 2.02 -14.83
C GLY A 93 9.49 2.61 -13.61
N VAL A 94 8.77 2.56 -12.50
CA VAL A 94 9.20 2.99 -11.17
C VAL A 94 9.47 1.75 -10.33
N LEU A 95 10.50 1.76 -9.49
CA LEU A 95 10.83 0.61 -8.65
C LEU A 95 9.64 0.16 -7.78
N THR A 96 9.59 -1.14 -7.50
CA THR A 96 8.73 -1.75 -6.49
C THR A 96 9.38 -3.03 -5.98
N GLY A 97 8.75 -3.74 -5.04
CA GLY A 97 9.26 -4.98 -4.49
C GLY A 97 10.52 -4.74 -3.67
N ILE A 98 11.46 -5.71 -3.71
CA ILE A 98 12.63 -5.68 -2.84
C ILE A 98 13.51 -4.46 -3.13
N ASP A 99 13.57 -4.04 -4.39
CA ASP A 99 14.38 -2.94 -4.91
C ASP A 99 13.91 -1.55 -4.47
N ALA A 100 12.62 -1.41 -4.16
CA ALA A 100 12.05 -0.18 -3.62
C ALA A 100 11.94 -0.17 -2.10
N SER A 101 12.20 -1.30 -1.45
CA SER A 101 12.01 -1.44 -0.01
C SER A 101 13.28 -1.12 0.78
N SER A 102 13.10 -0.81 2.07
CA SER A 102 14.19 -0.67 3.04
C SER A 102 15.05 -1.94 3.21
N LEU A 103 14.58 -3.09 2.70
CA LEU A 103 15.28 -4.36 2.75
C LEU A 103 16.33 -4.54 1.64
N LYS A 104 16.37 -3.64 0.64
CA LYS A 104 17.22 -3.79 -0.55
C LYS A 104 18.66 -4.19 -0.22
N SER A 105 19.30 -3.51 0.74
CA SER A 105 20.71 -3.76 1.11
C SER A 105 20.99 -5.16 1.66
N SER A 106 19.95 -5.93 2.02
CA SER A 106 20.08 -7.30 2.54
C SER A 106 20.01 -8.38 1.45
N PHE A 107 19.76 -8.00 0.20
CA PHE A 107 19.52 -8.93 -0.90
C PHE A 107 20.38 -8.57 -2.12
N VAL A 108 20.76 -9.61 -2.87
CA VAL A 108 21.50 -9.47 -4.12
C VAL A 108 20.54 -9.08 -5.23
N ASP A 109 21.01 -8.26 -6.17
CA ASP A 109 20.27 -7.87 -7.36
C ASP A 109 19.89 -9.09 -8.22
N ASP A 110 18.65 -9.12 -8.70
CA ASP A 110 18.26 -9.94 -9.85
C ASP A 110 18.78 -9.29 -11.16
N ASP A 111 18.69 -10.00 -12.29
CA ASP A 111 19.03 -9.46 -13.63
C ASP A 111 18.33 -8.12 -13.93
N TYR A 112 17.09 -7.98 -13.42
CA TYR A 112 16.30 -6.77 -13.49
C TYR A 112 15.51 -6.58 -12.18
N PRO A 113 15.39 -5.33 -11.68
CA PRO A 113 14.54 -5.05 -10.54
C PRO A 113 13.06 -5.21 -10.89
N SER A 114 12.20 -5.21 -9.88
CA SER A 114 10.75 -5.12 -10.11
C SER A 114 10.32 -3.67 -10.31
N VAL A 115 9.44 -3.41 -11.27
CA VAL A 115 8.92 -2.07 -11.54
C VAL A 115 7.41 -2.04 -11.76
N TRP A 116 6.76 -0.99 -11.27
CA TRP A 116 5.45 -0.59 -11.78
C TRP A 116 5.60 0.14 -13.12
N PRO A 117 4.95 -0.33 -14.20
CA PRO A 117 5.07 0.31 -15.52
C PRO A 117 4.57 1.76 -15.50
N HIS A 118 5.37 2.67 -16.06
CA HIS A 118 4.97 4.05 -16.28
C HIS A 118 5.81 4.66 -17.42
N HIS A 119 5.21 5.50 -18.26
CA HIS A 119 5.90 6.04 -19.44
C HIS A 119 7.05 7.00 -19.09
N GLU A 120 6.90 7.74 -17.98
CA GLU A 120 7.94 8.60 -17.39
C GLU A 120 8.92 7.85 -16.48
N GLY A 121 8.72 6.54 -16.28
CA GLY A 121 9.62 5.72 -15.47
C GLY A 121 11.00 5.56 -16.13
N THR A 122 12.06 5.73 -15.34
CA THR A 122 13.44 5.70 -15.82
C THR A 122 14.13 4.36 -15.64
N VAL A 123 13.56 3.47 -14.80
CA VAL A 123 14.15 2.17 -14.48
C VAL A 123 13.61 1.08 -15.40
N LYS A 124 14.50 0.27 -15.95
CA LYS A 124 14.14 -0.93 -16.72
C LYS A 124 14.04 -2.13 -15.77
N GLY A 125 12.88 -2.77 -15.71
CA GLY A 125 12.61 -3.84 -14.74
C GLY A 125 11.51 -4.80 -15.16
N TYR A 126 11.37 -5.92 -14.44
CA TYR A 126 10.23 -6.81 -14.60
C TYR A 126 8.94 -6.11 -14.17
N LYS A 127 7.93 -6.12 -15.05
CA LYS A 127 6.62 -5.54 -14.76
C LYS A 127 5.97 -6.23 -13.54
N VAL A 128 5.49 -5.43 -12.59
CA VAL A 128 4.51 -5.85 -11.57
C VAL A 128 3.30 -4.92 -11.68
N ASP A 129 2.09 -5.47 -11.59
CA ASP A 129 0.87 -4.64 -11.62
C ASP A 129 0.68 -3.92 -10.26
N PRO A 130 0.56 -2.57 -10.25
CA PRO A 130 0.34 -1.80 -9.03
C PRO A 130 -1.09 -2.03 -8.50
N LEU A 131 -1.26 -1.92 -7.19
CA LEU A 131 -2.59 -2.06 -6.56
C LEU A 131 -3.61 -1.02 -7.04
N HIS A 132 -3.13 0.14 -7.47
CA HIS A 132 -3.92 1.18 -8.10
C HIS A 132 -3.10 1.98 -9.13
N LYS A 133 -3.74 2.39 -10.21
CA LYS A 133 -3.08 3.08 -11.35
C LYS A 133 -2.46 4.43 -11.02
N SER A 134 -2.86 5.10 -9.93
CA SER A 134 -2.28 6.39 -9.52
C SER A 134 -0.91 6.24 -8.86
N ILE A 135 -0.59 5.07 -8.33
CA ILE A 135 0.61 4.86 -7.50
C ILE A 135 1.89 5.23 -8.26
N PRO A 136 2.16 4.73 -9.48
CA PRO A 136 3.43 4.99 -10.15
C PRO A 136 3.62 6.48 -10.49
N GLY A 137 2.54 7.15 -10.89
CA GLY A 137 2.56 8.60 -11.15
C GLY A 137 2.85 9.41 -9.88
N LEU A 138 2.25 9.04 -8.74
CA LEU A 138 2.51 9.73 -7.47
C LEU A 138 3.94 9.56 -6.96
N VAL A 139 4.59 8.42 -7.25
CA VAL A 139 6.02 8.24 -6.94
C VAL A 139 6.88 9.12 -7.84
N ILE A 140 6.60 9.16 -9.15
CA ILE A 140 7.34 10.03 -10.10
C ILE A 140 7.20 11.51 -9.73
N GLU A 141 6.02 11.93 -9.30
CA GLU A 141 5.75 13.30 -8.87
C GLU A 141 6.28 13.62 -7.45
N GLU A 142 6.93 12.66 -6.78
CA GLU A 142 7.42 12.78 -5.39
C GLU A 142 6.32 13.18 -4.39
N LYS A 143 5.09 12.70 -4.61
CA LYS A 143 3.90 13.00 -3.80
C LYS A 143 3.43 11.83 -2.93
N LEU A 144 3.94 10.63 -3.18
CA LEU A 144 3.60 9.47 -2.36
C LEU A 144 4.43 9.49 -1.07
N GLU A 145 3.78 9.33 0.07
CA GLU A 145 4.45 9.27 1.38
C GLU A 145 5.40 8.06 1.44
N ASP A 146 6.62 8.26 1.98
CA ASP A 146 7.65 7.22 2.06
C ASP A 146 7.16 5.94 2.76
N ASP A 147 6.45 6.08 3.89
CA ASP A 147 5.91 4.94 4.63
C ASP A 147 4.84 4.17 3.82
N LEU A 148 4.06 4.88 3.00
CA LEU A 148 3.06 4.26 2.12
C LEU A 148 3.75 3.54 0.95
N TYR A 149 4.79 4.15 0.38
CA TYR A 149 5.59 3.52 -0.66
C TYR A 149 6.30 2.26 -0.17
N GLU A 150 6.92 2.31 1.01
CA GLU A 150 7.56 1.15 1.67
C GLU A 150 6.56 0.01 1.87
N MET A 151 5.38 0.29 2.42
CA MET A 151 4.37 -0.77 2.62
C MET A 151 3.91 -1.37 1.29
N LEU A 152 3.71 -0.55 0.25
CA LEU A 152 3.34 -1.03 -1.08
C LEU A 152 4.44 -1.90 -1.70
N ALA A 153 5.71 -1.48 -1.60
CA ALA A 153 6.85 -2.25 -2.08
C ALA A 153 6.95 -3.61 -1.36
N LEU A 154 6.79 -3.63 -0.03
CA LEU A 154 6.78 -4.86 0.75
C LEU A 154 5.62 -5.79 0.36
N LEU A 155 4.42 -5.25 0.10
CA LEU A 155 3.32 -6.06 -0.42
C LEU A 155 3.64 -6.69 -1.78
N ASP A 156 4.39 -6.01 -2.65
CA ASP A 156 4.83 -6.57 -3.92
C ASP A 156 5.87 -7.69 -3.72
N VAL A 157 6.72 -7.59 -2.70
CA VAL A 157 7.60 -8.70 -2.28
C VAL A 157 6.76 -9.91 -1.86
N LEU A 158 5.70 -9.72 -1.08
CA LEU A 158 4.84 -10.84 -0.65
C LEU A 158 4.16 -11.57 -1.83
N ARG A 159 3.88 -10.85 -2.92
CA ARG A 159 3.20 -11.40 -4.11
C ARG A 159 4.15 -12.05 -5.11
N THR A 160 5.38 -11.52 -5.24
CA THR A 160 6.27 -11.82 -6.38
C THR A 160 7.68 -12.26 -5.98
N GLY A 161 8.04 -12.12 -4.70
CA GLY A 161 9.38 -12.35 -4.20
C GLY A 161 9.74 -13.82 -4.00
N LYS A 162 11.03 -14.08 -3.86
CA LYS A 162 11.55 -15.40 -3.47
C LYS A 162 11.26 -15.66 -1.99
N LYS A 163 11.25 -16.94 -1.57
CA LYS A 163 10.92 -17.32 -0.18
C LYS A 163 11.67 -16.52 0.89
N ARG A 164 12.98 -16.31 0.71
CA ARG A 164 13.81 -15.52 1.66
C ARG A 164 13.41 -14.03 1.72
N GLU A 165 13.04 -13.44 0.58
CA GLU A 165 12.57 -12.05 0.51
C GLU A 165 11.20 -11.91 1.16
N VAL A 166 10.30 -12.86 0.89
CA VAL A 166 8.97 -12.93 1.49
C VAL A 166 9.08 -13.02 3.02
N ASP A 167 9.91 -13.93 3.54
CA ASP A 167 10.11 -14.09 4.99
C ASP A 167 10.61 -12.79 5.66
N ALA A 168 11.53 -12.07 4.99
CA ALA A 168 12.02 -10.78 5.47
C ALA A 168 10.96 -9.68 5.40
N ALA A 169 10.19 -9.62 4.30
CA ALA A 169 9.11 -8.66 4.11
C ALA A 169 7.98 -8.87 5.11
N GLU A 170 7.60 -10.11 5.42
CA GLU A 170 6.62 -10.40 6.47
C GLU A 170 7.09 -9.88 7.84
N LYS A 171 8.36 -10.12 8.19
CA LYS A 171 8.94 -9.62 9.43
C LYS A 171 8.92 -8.08 9.48
N LYS A 172 9.33 -7.43 8.39
CA LYS A 172 9.38 -5.97 8.30
C LYS A 172 7.98 -5.34 8.35
N LEU A 173 7.03 -5.89 7.60
CA LEU A 173 5.66 -5.39 7.57
C LEU A 173 4.99 -5.53 8.96
N ARG A 174 5.25 -6.63 9.67
CA ARG A 174 4.81 -6.81 11.06
C ARG A 174 5.40 -5.75 12.00
N GLU A 175 6.68 -5.43 11.86
CA GLU A 175 7.34 -4.37 12.65
C GLU A 175 6.66 -3.01 12.39
N ILE A 176 6.47 -2.65 11.12
CA ILE A 176 5.80 -1.42 10.71
C ILE A 176 4.40 -1.34 11.35
N ILE A 177 3.55 -2.36 11.13
CA ILE A 177 2.18 -2.37 11.65
C ILE A 177 2.16 -2.24 13.18
N LYS A 178 3.07 -2.90 13.89
CA LYS A 178 3.19 -2.78 15.36
C LYS A 178 3.61 -1.39 15.80
N ASN A 179 4.48 -0.71 15.06
CA ASN A 179 4.87 0.66 15.37
C ASN A 179 3.72 1.66 15.16
N TYR A 180 2.86 1.39 14.18
CA TYR A 180 1.63 2.17 13.96
C TYR A 180 0.54 1.91 15.01
N ALA A 181 0.55 0.76 15.67
CA ALA A 181 -0.42 0.39 16.70
C ALA A 181 -0.12 0.98 18.10
N LYS A 182 1.07 1.56 18.29
CA LYS A 182 1.49 2.23 19.53
C LYS A 182 1.04 3.69 19.53
#